data_AF-A0A1H8KHI5-F1
#
_entry.id   AF-A0A1H8KHI5-F1
#
_cell.length_a   1.000
_cell.length_b   1.000
_cell.length_c   1.000
_cell.angle_alpha   90.00
_cell.angle_beta   90.00
_cell.angle_gamma   90.00
#
_symmetry.space_group_name_H-M   'P 1'
#
loop_
_entity.id
_entity.type
_entity.pdbx_description
1 polymer ?
#
loop_
_entity_poly.entity_id
_entity_poly.type
_entity_poly.pdbx_seq_one_letter_code
_entity_poly.pdbx_strand_id
1 'polypeptide(L)'
;MVNDPWTFAEWLSSLPEARNRQLPHILPHLLFPDSFEHISSEKDKRLILSAFDGVTEKELRKWDLIKIDRALLDLRRRLEAEHSREIDFYEKELAAKWKNSSRSWLLSWNPKNWEWATLAADRSNTSAGETVTHGWRCASSAAREGDHVFLMRTGVDPKGIVAFGSVARSPYVATHYDVEKAREGKTIQFIDVDFVEIRDTSQDPIVPLELLQREAPDHTWNPKSSGIEIKPKAARTLSRLWRDSSGERTEKPPTLARSDKAPDPGEPLNLILYGPPGTGKTYRLQHTYIPRYSDNEGDRFEFITFHQSYAYEDFVEGIRPKTINGTVTYEIRLGVLRRLCERARNDPGHRYALFIDEINRGNVAKIFGELITLIEADKRLRFDSDGKKVNGLEVTLPYSGDRFGVPANMDLICTMNTADRSIALLDTALRRRFRFEELMPSARDIDSRGSGTIPDGEGGEIDLRQLLNAVNARLTHFLHRDQTIGHAYFTKVRSFSDLRTVIAKMVLPLLQEYFYDDWNQIRLVLADQTVTDREYQLVRHVTADPVDLFPSADFAGLGECRIFEVTPEAEITPHAIRKIYESR
;
A
#
# COMPACT_ATOMS: atom_id res chain seq x y z
N MET A 1 -39.80 -9.00 -17.91
CA MET A 1 -38.88 -8.79 -16.76
C MET A 1 -37.87 -7.69 -17.01
N VAL A 2 -37.22 -7.61 -18.17
CA VAL A 2 -36.13 -6.62 -18.44
C VAL A 2 -36.61 -5.18 -18.70
N ASN A 3 -37.92 -4.89 -18.62
CA ASN A 3 -38.45 -3.53 -18.86
C ASN A 3 -38.84 -2.79 -17.58
N ASP A 4 -38.81 -3.45 -16.42
CA ASP A 4 -39.07 -2.81 -15.13
C ASP A 4 -37.84 -2.95 -14.21
N PRO A 5 -37.16 -1.83 -13.85
CA PRO A 5 -35.93 -1.86 -13.05
C PRO A 5 -36.10 -2.58 -11.71
N TRP A 6 -37.24 -2.41 -11.05
CA TRP A 6 -37.47 -2.94 -9.70
C TRP A 6 -37.84 -4.43 -9.72
N THR A 7 -38.70 -4.87 -10.64
CA THR A 7 -38.96 -6.31 -10.85
C THR A 7 -37.66 -7.05 -11.22
N PHE A 8 -36.78 -6.42 -12.01
CA PHE A 8 -35.47 -7.01 -12.33
C PHE A 8 -34.58 -7.16 -11.08
N ALA A 9 -34.47 -6.12 -10.25
CA ALA A 9 -33.67 -6.15 -9.03
C ALA A 9 -34.23 -7.14 -7.98
N GLU A 10 -35.56 -7.25 -7.86
CA GLU A 10 -36.23 -8.22 -6.98
C GLU A 10 -35.94 -9.66 -7.44
N TRP A 11 -36.06 -9.92 -8.75
CA TRP A 11 -35.68 -11.21 -9.33
C TRP A 11 -34.21 -11.53 -9.10
N LEU A 12 -33.31 -10.57 -9.33
CA LEU A 12 -31.87 -10.75 -9.14
C LEU A 12 -31.53 -11.06 -7.68
N SER A 13 -32.22 -10.41 -6.73
CA SER A 13 -32.06 -10.62 -5.28
C SER A 13 -32.63 -11.96 -4.81
N SER A 14 -33.52 -12.59 -5.58
CA SER A 14 -34.09 -13.90 -5.28
C SER A 14 -33.17 -15.07 -5.63
N LEU A 15 -32.11 -14.83 -6.42
CA LEU A 15 -31.19 -15.89 -6.87
C LEU A 15 -30.30 -16.37 -5.71
N PRO A 16 -30.14 -17.69 -5.49
CA PRO A 16 -29.33 -18.26 -4.40
C PRO A 16 -27.87 -17.79 -4.41
N GLU A 17 -27.32 -17.53 -5.60
CA GLU A 17 -25.94 -17.16 -5.86
C GLU A 17 -25.66 -15.64 -5.71
N ALA A 18 -26.72 -14.83 -5.62
CA ALA A 18 -26.62 -13.38 -5.52
C ALA A 18 -26.01 -12.92 -4.19
N ARG A 19 -26.21 -13.67 -3.10
CA ARG A 19 -25.83 -13.25 -1.74
C ARG A 19 -24.33 -13.06 -1.50
N ASN A 20 -23.46 -13.63 -2.34
CA ASN A 20 -22.01 -13.67 -2.10
C ASN A 20 -21.17 -13.03 -3.23
N ARG A 21 -21.76 -12.18 -4.09
CA ARG A 21 -21.07 -11.62 -5.27
C ARG A 21 -21.40 -10.13 -5.45
N GLN A 22 -20.51 -9.39 -6.12
CA GLN A 22 -20.71 -7.97 -6.45
C GLN A 22 -21.76 -7.73 -7.56
N LEU A 23 -22.12 -8.79 -8.31
CA LEU A 23 -23.04 -8.73 -9.46
C LEU A 23 -24.41 -8.08 -9.16
N PRO A 24 -25.08 -8.35 -8.02
CA PRO A 24 -26.36 -7.71 -7.69
C PRO A 24 -26.28 -6.21 -7.43
N HIS A 25 -25.09 -5.66 -7.22
CA HIS A 25 -24.89 -4.22 -7.07
C HIS A 25 -24.54 -3.53 -8.39
N ILE A 26 -23.93 -4.26 -9.32
CA ILE A 26 -23.41 -3.72 -10.60
C ILE A 26 -24.45 -3.84 -11.72
N LEU A 27 -25.07 -5.00 -11.88
CA LEU A 27 -25.97 -5.28 -13.01
C LEU A 27 -27.21 -4.36 -13.07
N PRO A 28 -27.86 -3.98 -11.95
CA PRO A 28 -29.00 -3.06 -11.99
C PRO A 28 -28.63 -1.69 -12.57
N HIS A 29 -27.47 -1.13 -12.21
CA HIS A 29 -27.01 0.14 -12.78
C HIS A 29 -26.67 0.02 -14.27
N LEU A 30 -25.99 -1.06 -14.69
CA LEU A 30 -25.64 -1.25 -16.10
C LEU A 30 -26.87 -1.35 -17.03
N LEU A 31 -27.98 -1.89 -16.54
CA LEU A 31 -29.21 -2.05 -17.31
C LEU A 31 -30.18 -0.88 -17.12
N PHE A 32 -30.16 -0.22 -15.96
CA PHE A 32 -31.08 0.85 -15.58
C PHE A 32 -30.37 1.97 -14.81
N PRO A 33 -29.47 2.73 -15.47
CA PRO A 33 -28.64 3.75 -14.80
C PRO A 33 -29.48 4.87 -14.17
N ASP A 34 -30.66 5.16 -14.73
CA ASP A 34 -31.58 6.18 -14.19
C ASP A 34 -32.25 5.78 -12.87
N SER A 35 -32.22 4.49 -12.51
CA SER A 35 -32.91 3.94 -11.33
C SER A 35 -31.97 3.42 -10.25
N PHE A 36 -30.71 3.12 -10.58
CA PHE A 36 -29.74 2.56 -9.63
C PHE A 36 -28.41 3.31 -9.70
N GLU A 37 -27.77 3.46 -8.55
CA GLU A 37 -26.46 4.09 -8.43
C GLU A 37 -25.33 3.16 -8.89
N HIS A 38 -24.25 3.74 -9.44
CA HIS A 38 -23.05 3.01 -9.88
C HIS A 38 -22.14 2.58 -8.70
N ILE A 39 -22.75 2.01 -7.66
CA ILE A 39 -22.08 1.59 -6.43
C ILE A 39 -21.99 0.06 -6.42
N SER A 40 -20.77 -0.49 -6.42
CA SER A 40 -20.51 -1.93 -6.53
C SER A 40 -20.51 -2.69 -5.19
N SER A 41 -20.74 -2.00 -4.08
CA SER A 41 -20.62 -2.55 -2.71
C SER A 41 -21.81 -2.14 -1.83
N GLU A 42 -22.46 -3.12 -1.19
CA GLU A 42 -23.51 -2.87 -0.19
C GLU A 42 -23.01 -2.00 0.98
N LYS A 43 -21.73 -2.10 1.34
CA LYS A 43 -21.11 -1.30 2.41
C LYS A 43 -21.16 0.19 2.07
N ASP A 44 -20.76 0.56 0.85
CA ASP A 44 -20.70 1.95 0.41
C ASP A 44 -22.11 2.54 0.32
N LYS A 45 -23.07 1.76 -0.21
CA LYS A 45 -24.50 2.13 -0.24
C LYS A 45 -25.02 2.53 1.14
N ARG A 46 -24.67 1.77 2.18
CA ARG A 46 -25.06 2.05 3.57
C ARG A 46 -24.33 3.24 4.17
N LEU A 47 -23.03 3.39 3.91
CA LEU A 47 -22.25 4.54 4.40
C LEU A 47 -22.79 5.86 3.84
N ILE A 48 -23.14 5.89 2.55
CA ILE A 48 -23.76 7.05 1.90
C ILE A 48 -25.09 7.41 2.56
N LEU A 49 -26.02 6.44 2.70
CA LEU A 49 -27.32 6.71 3.34
C LEU A 49 -27.16 7.18 4.80
N SER A 50 -26.19 6.63 5.53
CA SER A 50 -25.94 7.05 6.91
C SER A 50 -25.36 8.47 6.99
N ALA A 51 -24.50 8.85 6.04
CA ALA A 51 -23.85 10.15 6.02
C ALA A 51 -24.77 11.29 5.56
N PHE A 52 -25.68 11.05 4.61
CA PHE A 52 -26.48 12.11 3.98
C PHE A 52 -27.96 12.11 4.35
N ASP A 53 -28.48 10.99 4.83
CA ASP A 53 -29.90 10.83 5.16
C ASP A 53 -30.11 10.62 6.67
N GLY A 54 -29.02 10.61 7.45
CA GLY A 54 -29.06 10.51 8.91
C GLY A 54 -29.58 9.18 9.46
N VAL A 55 -29.83 8.20 8.57
CA VAL A 55 -30.29 6.87 8.95
C VAL A 55 -29.18 6.15 9.70
N THR A 56 -29.50 5.59 10.86
CA THR A 56 -28.49 4.91 11.66
C THR A 56 -28.09 3.58 11.01
N GLU A 57 -26.83 3.17 11.14
CA GLU A 57 -26.37 1.86 10.64
C GLU A 57 -27.23 0.69 11.17
N LYS A 58 -27.73 0.82 12.41
CA LYS A 58 -28.62 -0.16 13.05
C LYS A 58 -29.96 -0.29 12.32
N GLU A 59 -30.47 0.79 11.74
CA GLU A 59 -31.69 0.76 10.93
C GLU A 59 -31.41 0.22 9.53
N LEU A 60 -30.30 0.62 8.91
CA LEU A 60 -29.90 0.16 7.57
C LEU A 60 -29.60 -1.35 7.50
N ARG A 61 -29.11 -1.95 8.60
CA ARG A 61 -28.90 -3.42 8.68
C ARG A 61 -30.20 -4.23 8.57
N LYS A 62 -31.36 -3.61 8.85
CA LYS A 62 -32.68 -4.26 8.74
C LYS A 62 -33.29 -4.12 7.36
N TRP A 63 -32.70 -3.31 6.48
CA TRP A 63 -33.23 -3.05 5.15
C TRP A 63 -32.69 -4.10 4.19
N ASP A 64 -33.58 -4.61 3.34
CA ASP A 64 -33.17 -5.38 2.18
C ASP A 64 -32.52 -4.46 1.12
N LEU A 65 -31.86 -5.09 0.15
CA LEU A 65 -31.11 -4.37 -0.88
C LEU A 65 -32.03 -3.48 -1.74
N ILE A 66 -33.26 -3.91 -2.01
CA ILE A 66 -34.24 -3.13 -2.78
C ILE A 66 -34.59 -1.84 -2.07
N LYS A 67 -34.80 -1.91 -0.74
CA LYS A 67 -35.09 -0.74 0.07
C LYS A 67 -33.89 0.20 0.15
N ILE A 68 -32.67 -0.32 0.21
CA ILE A 68 -31.44 0.47 0.15
C ILE A 68 -31.33 1.21 -1.20
N ASP A 69 -31.56 0.53 -2.32
CA ASP A 69 -31.46 1.12 -3.64
C ASP A 69 -32.54 2.18 -3.91
N ARG A 70 -33.76 1.98 -3.41
CA ARG A 70 -34.81 3.01 -3.47
C ARG A 70 -34.44 4.26 -2.67
N ALA A 71 -33.92 4.08 -1.46
CA ALA A 71 -33.50 5.20 -0.64
C ALA A 71 -32.33 5.98 -1.26
N LEU A 72 -31.41 5.29 -1.96
CA LEU A 72 -30.33 5.95 -2.69
C LEU A 72 -30.85 6.75 -3.89
N LEU A 73 -31.83 6.22 -4.63
CA LEU A 73 -32.46 6.96 -5.72
C LEU A 73 -33.17 8.23 -5.21
N ASP A 74 -33.90 8.12 -4.10
CA ASP A 74 -34.57 9.26 -3.48
C ASP A 74 -33.55 10.31 -2.98
N LEU A 75 -32.45 9.85 -2.39
CA LEU A 75 -31.34 10.70 -1.98
C LEU A 75 -30.70 11.41 -3.17
N ARG A 76 -30.42 10.69 -4.27
CA ARG A 76 -29.85 11.28 -5.49
C ARG A 76 -30.76 12.37 -6.05
N ARG A 77 -32.05 12.08 -6.23
CA ARG A 77 -33.03 13.07 -6.75
C ARG A 77 -33.11 14.33 -5.90
N ARG A 78 -33.04 14.17 -4.58
CA ARG A 78 -33.03 15.30 -3.63
C ARG A 78 -31.77 16.15 -3.82
N LEU A 79 -30.60 15.52 -3.89
CA LEU A 79 -29.32 16.21 -4.08
C LEU A 79 -29.21 16.85 -5.48
N GLU A 80 -29.72 16.19 -6.52
CA GLU A 80 -29.77 16.75 -7.88
C GLU A 80 -30.65 18.01 -7.94
N ALA A 81 -31.78 18.01 -7.24
CA ALA A 81 -32.64 19.19 -7.12
C ALA A 81 -31.97 20.33 -6.32
N GLU A 82 -31.24 20.01 -5.25
CA GLU A 82 -30.53 20.99 -4.42
C GLU A 82 -29.35 21.63 -5.15
N HIS A 83 -28.59 20.83 -5.91
CA HIS A 83 -27.36 21.26 -6.59
C HIS A 83 -27.56 21.63 -8.06
N SER A 84 -28.76 21.43 -8.62
CA SER A 84 -29.10 21.68 -10.03
C SER A 84 -28.12 21.02 -11.02
N ARG A 85 -27.62 19.84 -10.67
CA ARG A 85 -26.68 19.04 -11.47
C ARG A 85 -26.84 17.56 -11.18
N GLU A 86 -26.34 16.71 -12.07
CA GLU A 86 -26.25 15.26 -11.85
C GLU A 86 -25.31 14.96 -10.67
N ILE A 87 -25.66 13.96 -9.86
CA ILE A 87 -24.94 13.61 -8.63
C ILE A 87 -24.23 12.27 -8.79
N ASP A 88 -22.93 12.29 -8.56
CA ASP A 88 -22.11 11.10 -8.36
C ASP A 88 -21.56 11.10 -6.92
N PHE A 89 -21.95 10.09 -6.13
CA PHE A 89 -21.55 9.95 -4.72
C PHE A 89 -20.04 9.72 -4.53
N TYR A 90 -19.30 9.35 -5.57
CA TYR A 90 -17.84 9.19 -5.54
C TYR A 90 -17.08 10.48 -5.89
N GLU A 91 -17.77 11.55 -6.28
CA GLU A 91 -17.15 12.87 -6.42
C GLU A 91 -16.48 13.32 -5.12
N LYS A 92 -15.32 13.97 -5.23
CA LYS A 92 -14.43 14.32 -4.11
C LYS A 92 -15.15 14.97 -2.92
N GLU A 93 -16.09 15.88 -3.18
CA GLU A 93 -16.83 16.63 -2.15
C GLU A 93 -17.83 15.76 -1.39
N LEU A 94 -18.53 14.88 -2.09
CA LEU A 94 -19.52 13.98 -1.51
C LEU A 94 -18.83 12.78 -0.87
N ALA A 95 -17.84 12.18 -1.53
CA ALA A 95 -17.01 11.09 -1.03
C ALA A 95 -16.37 11.42 0.32
N ALA A 96 -15.90 12.64 0.52
CA ALA A 96 -15.32 13.08 1.79
C ALA A 96 -16.29 12.98 2.98
N LYS A 97 -17.61 13.10 2.74
CA LYS A 97 -18.63 13.04 3.80
C LYS A 97 -18.91 11.62 4.29
N TRP A 98 -18.73 10.60 3.45
CA TRP A 98 -19.06 9.21 3.79
C TRP A 98 -17.86 8.25 3.84
N LYS A 99 -16.70 8.62 3.28
CA LYS A 99 -15.47 7.80 3.32
C LYS A 99 -14.56 8.05 4.54
N ASN A 100 -14.67 9.18 5.25
CA ASN A 100 -13.73 9.60 6.30
C ASN A 100 -14.20 9.38 7.77
N SER A 101 -15.07 8.39 8.04
CA SER A 101 -15.73 8.30 9.36
C SER A 101 -15.08 7.40 10.42
N SER A 102 -13.90 6.79 10.20
CA SER A 102 -13.31 5.88 11.20
C SER A 102 -12.75 6.64 12.41
N ARG A 103 -13.36 6.45 13.58
CA ARG A 103 -12.92 7.05 14.85
C ARG A 103 -11.83 6.21 15.50
N SER A 104 -11.19 6.74 16.54
CA SER A 104 -10.18 6.02 17.31
C SER A 104 -10.57 5.95 18.78
N TRP A 105 -10.48 4.77 19.39
CA TRP A 105 -10.92 4.52 20.77
C TRP A 105 -9.75 4.07 21.64
N LEU A 106 -9.71 4.59 22.87
CA LEU A 106 -8.75 4.17 23.90
C LEU A 106 -9.43 3.26 24.91
N LEU A 107 -8.97 2.01 24.95
CA LEU A 107 -9.34 1.04 25.97
C LEU A 107 -8.26 0.94 27.04
N SER A 108 -8.61 0.43 28.22
CA SER A 108 -7.66 0.28 29.33
C SER A 108 -7.62 -1.16 29.84
N TRP A 109 -6.42 -1.67 30.10
CA TRP A 109 -6.17 -2.96 30.75
C TRP A 109 -5.25 -2.75 31.96
N ASN A 110 -5.57 -3.41 33.09
CA ASN A 110 -4.73 -3.41 34.28
C ASN A 110 -4.42 -4.87 34.68
N PRO A 111 -3.19 -5.35 34.45
CA PRO A 111 -2.82 -6.75 34.68
C PRO A 111 -2.93 -7.18 36.15
N LYS A 112 -2.92 -6.23 37.10
CA LYS A 112 -3.10 -6.55 38.54
C LYS A 112 -4.54 -6.96 38.86
N ASN A 113 -5.50 -6.42 38.12
CA ASN A 113 -6.93 -6.67 38.36
C ASN A 113 -7.50 -7.72 37.40
N TRP A 114 -6.93 -7.82 36.20
CA TRP A 114 -7.40 -8.71 35.13
C TRP A 114 -6.22 -9.36 34.44
N GLU A 115 -5.99 -10.65 34.73
CA GLU A 115 -4.98 -11.45 34.07
C GLU A 115 -5.38 -11.73 32.61
N TRP A 116 -4.42 -11.62 31.69
CA TRP A 116 -4.59 -11.97 30.28
C TRP A 116 -3.90 -13.31 30.02
N ALA A 117 -4.59 -14.41 30.32
CA ALA A 117 -4.01 -15.76 30.32
C ALA A 117 -3.42 -16.19 28.97
N THR A 118 -4.01 -15.72 27.86
CA THR A 118 -3.57 -16.03 26.49
C THR A 118 -2.59 -15.02 25.92
N LEU A 119 -2.11 -14.03 26.69
CA LEU A 119 -1.29 -12.92 26.17
C LEU A 119 -0.10 -13.39 25.32
N ALA A 120 0.61 -14.42 25.74
CA ALA A 120 1.75 -14.97 25.00
C ALA A 120 1.34 -15.59 23.65
N ALA A 121 0.21 -16.32 23.64
CA ALA A 121 -0.34 -16.92 22.42
C ALA A 121 -0.92 -15.83 21.49
N ASP A 122 -1.65 -14.86 22.05
CA ASP A 122 -2.25 -13.77 21.29
C ASP A 122 -1.19 -12.85 20.68
N ARG A 123 -0.10 -12.57 21.42
CA ARG A 123 1.09 -11.90 20.89
C ARG A 123 1.72 -12.71 19.75
N SER A 124 1.86 -14.03 19.91
CA SER A 124 2.43 -14.88 18.86
C SER A 124 1.58 -14.87 17.60
N ASN A 125 0.25 -14.96 17.74
CA ASN A 125 -0.70 -14.96 16.62
C ASN A 125 -0.67 -13.61 15.90
N THR A 126 -0.75 -12.50 16.63
CA THR A 126 -0.67 -11.15 16.05
C THR A 126 0.68 -10.86 15.40
N SER A 127 1.78 -11.38 15.97
CA SER A 127 3.12 -11.30 15.35
C SER A 127 3.22 -12.15 14.06
N ALA A 128 2.43 -13.21 13.92
CA ALA A 128 2.32 -14.02 12.71
C ALA A 128 1.39 -13.40 11.65
N GLY A 129 0.78 -12.25 11.95
CA GLY A 129 -0.19 -11.57 11.07
C GLY A 129 -1.63 -12.07 11.20
N GLU A 130 -1.91 -12.93 12.18
CA GLU A 130 -3.26 -13.35 12.51
C GLU A 130 -3.96 -12.30 13.37
N THR A 131 -5.29 -12.26 13.32
CA THR A 131 -6.09 -11.36 14.14
C THR A 131 -6.66 -12.13 15.32
N VAL A 132 -6.63 -11.51 16.51
CA VAL A 132 -7.19 -12.09 17.73
C VAL A 132 -8.31 -11.21 18.26
N THR A 133 -9.51 -11.80 18.38
CA THR A 133 -10.69 -11.09 18.86
C THR A 133 -10.86 -11.27 20.36
N HIS A 134 -11.00 -10.19 21.13
CA HIS A 134 -11.65 -10.29 22.45
C HIS A 134 -12.64 -9.17 22.75
N GLY A 135 -13.55 -9.47 23.70
CA GLY A 135 -14.48 -8.51 24.25
C GLY A 135 -13.84 -7.59 25.29
N TRP A 136 -13.89 -6.28 25.06
CA TRP A 136 -13.43 -5.26 26.00
C TRP A 136 -14.55 -4.35 26.46
N ARG A 137 -14.51 -3.98 27.74
CA ARG A 137 -15.41 -2.98 28.30
C ARG A 137 -15.17 -1.63 27.62
N CYS A 138 -16.24 -1.04 27.08
CA CYS A 138 -16.21 0.28 26.43
C CYS A 138 -17.34 1.15 26.98
N ALA A 139 -16.99 2.29 27.59
CA ALA A 139 -17.96 3.23 28.16
C ALA A 139 -18.81 3.94 27.09
N SER A 140 -18.23 4.19 25.93
CA SER A 140 -18.89 4.90 24.83
C SER A 140 -19.79 3.96 24.02
N SER A 141 -21.04 4.35 23.80
CA SER A 141 -21.96 3.70 22.86
C SER A 141 -21.74 4.13 21.40
N ALA A 142 -20.82 5.06 21.15
CA ALA A 142 -20.60 5.64 19.83
C ALA A 142 -19.55 4.89 18.98
N ALA A 143 -18.90 3.86 19.52
CA ALA A 143 -17.98 3.02 18.76
C ALA A 143 -18.71 2.22 17.68
N ARG A 144 -18.13 2.14 16.49
CA ARG A 144 -18.69 1.44 15.33
C ARG A 144 -17.70 0.40 14.82
N GLU A 145 -18.22 -0.64 14.19
CA GLU A 145 -17.39 -1.66 13.54
C GLU A 145 -16.43 -1.02 12.53
N GLY A 146 -15.15 -1.41 12.60
CA GLY A 146 -14.08 -0.83 11.79
C GLY A 146 -13.42 0.44 12.36
N ASP A 147 -13.92 1.01 13.47
CA ASP A 147 -13.20 2.06 14.18
C ASP A 147 -11.87 1.52 14.74
N HIS A 148 -10.85 2.37 14.81
CA HIS A 148 -9.55 1.99 15.36
C HIS A 148 -9.60 1.89 16.89
N VAL A 149 -8.85 0.93 17.44
CA VAL A 149 -8.77 0.70 18.87
C VAL A 149 -7.31 0.60 19.31
N PHE A 150 -6.96 1.33 20.37
CA PHE A 150 -5.69 1.21 21.07
C PHE A 150 -5.93 0.78 22.51
N LEU A 151 -5.10 -0.14 23.01
CA LEU A 151 -5.19 -0.65 24.37
C LEU A 151 -4.07 -0.09 25.25
N MET A 152 -4.44 0.63 26.31
CA MET A 152 -3.54 1.19 27.32
C MET A 152 -3.35 0.23 28.50
N ARG A 153 -2.11 -0.20 28.77
CA ARG A 153 -1.72 -0.88 30.00
C ARG A 153 -1.57 0.14 31.13
N THR A 154 -2.27 -0.11 32.23
CA THR A 154 -2.38 0.78 33.41
C THR A 154 -2.15 0.01 34.72
N GLY A 155 -1.98 0.74 35.83
CA GLY A 155 -1.91 0.16 37.18
C GLY A 155 -0.57 -0.47 37.59
N VAL A 156 0.20 -1.02 36.64
CA VAL A 156 1.54 -1.59 36.86
C VAL A 156 2.49 -0.99 35.83
N ASP A 157 3.72 -0.67 36.22
CA ASP A 157 4.74 -0.17 35.29
C ASP A 157 5.38 -1.33 34.48
N PRO A 158 5.87 -1.09 33.25
CA PRO A 158 5.75 0.14 32.48
C PRO A 158 4.32 0.37 31.95
N LYS A 159 3.81 1.59 32.09
CA LYS A 159 2.49 1.99 31.56
C LYS A 159 2.64 2.49 30.13
N GLY A 160 1.67 2.18 29.29
CA GLY A 160 1.75 2.54 27.88
C GLY A 160 0.80 1.74 27.01
N ILE A 161 0.78 2.05 25.73
CA ILE A 161 -0.07 1.33 24.76
C ILE A 161 0.57 -0.03 24.49
N VAL A 162 -0.23 -1.08 24.44
CA VAL A 162 0.22 -2.48 24.30
C VAL A 162 -0.53 -3.26 23.22
N ALA A 163 -1.60 -2.72 22.64
CA ALA A 163 -2.23 -3.36 21.49
C ALA A 163 -2.91 -2.34 20.57
N PHE A 164 -3.03 -2.72 19.30
CA PHE A 164 -3.75 -2.00 18.26
C PHE A 164 -4.64 -2.93 17.45
N GLY A 165 -5.81 -2.44 17.06
CA GLY A 165 -6.83 -3.22 16.38
C GLY A 165 -7.97 -2.38 15.83
N SER A 166 -9.07 -3.06 15.51
CA SER A 166 -10.32 -2.43 15.09
C SER A 166 -11.52 -3.04 15.80
N VAL A 167 -12.62 -2.29 15.90
CA VAL A 167 -13.87 -2.79 16.47
C VAL A 167 -14.45 -3.87 15.56
N ALA A 168 -14.53 -5.10 16.04
CA ALA A 168 -15.14 -6.25 15.36
C ALA A 168 -16.66 -6.31 15.58
N ARG A 169 -17.11 -5.83 16.75
CA ARG A 169 -18.54 -5.75 17.09
C ARG A 169 -18.85 -4.46 17.83
N SER A 170 -19.86 -3.74 17.33
CA SER A 170 -20.36 -2.52 17.94
C SER A 170 -20.85 -2.75 19.39
N PRO A 171 -20.97 -1.69 20.22
CA PRO A 171 -21.29 -1.82 21.64
C PRO A 171 -22.53 -2.69 21.95
N TYR A 172 -22.34 -3.66 22.83
CA TYR A 172 -23.40 -4.55 23.32
C TYR A 172 -23.39 -4.64 24.84
N VAL A 173 -24.54 -4.96 25.42
CA VAL A 173 -24.72 -5.08 26.87
C VAL A 173 -24.56 -6.54 27.29
N ALA A 174 -23.73 -6.79 28.29
CA ALA A 174 -23.52 -8.10 28.90
C ALA A 174 -23.61 -8.00 30.44
N THR A 175 -23.63 -9.14 31.12
CA THR A 175 -23.57 -9.20 32.59
C THR A 175 -22.32 -8.51 33.11
N HIS A 176 -22.41 -7.82 34.24
CA HIS A 176 -21.25 -7.16 34.83
C HIS A 176 -20.13 -8.18 35.09
N TYR A 177 -18.87 -7.82 34.83
CA TYR A 177 -17.71 -8.69 35.09
C TYR A 177 -17.43 -8.97 36.58
N ASP A 178 -18.25 -8.41 37.48
CA ASP A 178 -18.11 -8.51 38.93
C ASP A 178 -19.23 -9.43 39.40
N VAL A 179 -18.87 -10.53 40.05
CA VAL A 179 -19.79 -11.63 40.35
C VAL A 179 -20.92 -11.18 41.27
N GLU A 180 -20.64 -10.29 42.23
CA GLU A 180 -21.65 -9.76 43.15
C GLU A 180 -22.61 -8.83 42.41
N LYS A 181 -22.09 -7.93 41.57
CA LYS A 181 -22.94 -7.06 40.74
C LYS A 181 -23.73 -7.82 39.68
N ALA A 182 -23.18 -8.90 39.14
CA ALA A 182 -23.86 -9.78 38.21
C ALA A 182 -25.02 -10.52 38.90
N ARG A 183 -24.82 -10.98 40.15
CA ARG A 183 -25.88 -11.56 41.00
C ARG A 183 -27.01 -10.56 41.31
N GLU A 184 -26.67 -9.28 41.41
CA GLU A 184 -27.64 -8.17 41.52
C GLU A 184 -28.31 -7.78 40.18
N GLY A 185 -28.03 -8.50 39.09
CA GLY A 185 -28.61 -8.23 37.76
C GLY A 185 -28.03 -7.01 37.03
N LYS A 186 -26.92 -6.44 37.51
CA LYS A 186 -26.27 -5.30 36.83
C LYS A 186 -25.60 -5.74 35.54
N THR A 187 -25.70 -4.89 34.53
CA THR A 187 -25.10 -5.09 33.21
C THR A 187 -24.06 -4.03 32.90
N ILE A 188 -23.15 -4.33 31.98
CA ILE A 188 -22.13 -3.39 31.50
C ILE A 188 -21.90 -3.55 30.00
N GLN A 189 -21.38 -2.50 29.37
CA GLN A 189 -21.21 -2.43 27.93
C GLN A 189 -19.82 -2.90 27.48
N PHE A 190 -19.80 -3.70 26.42
CA PHE A 190 -18.62 -4.26 25.78
C PHE A 190 -18.61 -3.95 24.28
N ILE A 191 -17.43 -4.00 23.67
CA ILE A 191 -17.21 -4.13 22.22
C ILE A 191 -16.33 -5.35 21.98
N ASP A 192 -16.45 -6.00 20.84
CA ASP A 192 -15.42 -6.98 20.42
C ASP A 192 -14.37 -6.24 19.60
N VAL A 193 -13.11 -6.53 19.86
CA VAL A 193 -11.96 -5.89 19.21
C VAL A 193 -11.11 -6.95 18.54
N ASP A 194 -10.90 -6.78 17.25
CA ASP A 194 -9.95 -7.52 16.44
C ASP A 194 -8.58 -6.86 16.59
N PHE A 195 -7.75 -7.41 17.47
CA PHE A 195 -6.37 -6.97 17.60
C PHE A 195 -5.50 -7.57 16.50
N VAL A 196 -4.77 -6.69 15.84
CA VAL A 196 -3.82 -7.02 14.78
C VAL A 196 -2.38 -6.95 15.26
N GLU A 197 -2.13 -6.28 16.39
CA GLU A 197 -0.82 -6.17 17.01
C GLU A 197 -0.97 -6.14 18.53
N ILE A 198 -0.36 -7.08 19.24
CA ILE A 198 -0.30 -7.14 20.70
C ILE A 198 1.17 -7.22 21.13
N ARG A 199 1.54 -6.47 22.17
CA ARG A 199 2.89 -6.37 22.69
C ARG A 199 2.95 -6.73 24.17
N ASP A 200 3.97 -7.50 24.55
CA ASP A 200 4.29 -7.81 25.93
C ASP A 200 5.38 -6.85 26.43
N THR A 201 5.09 -6.11 27.50
CA THR A 201 6.03 -5.14 28.10
C THR A 201 7.37 -5.72 28.56
N SER A 202 7.47 -7.04 28.75
CA SER A 202 8.71 -7.72 29.11
C SER A 202 9.57 -8.10 27.90
N GLN A 203 8.99 -8.12 26.69
CA GLN A 203 9.63 -8.59 25.47
C GLN A 203 9.68 -7.54 24.37
N ASP A 204 8.72 -6.60 24.35
CA ASP A 204 8.50 -5.65 23.27
C ASP A 204 8.58 -4.20 23.74
N PRO A 205 9.11 -3.32 22.88
CA PRO A 205 9.00 -1.89 23.08
C PRO A 205 7.53 -1.44 22.96
N ILE A 206 7.07 -0.64 23.91
CA ILE A 206 5.72 -0.05 23.93
C ILE A 206 5.78 1.47 23.78
N VAL A 207 4.65 2.12 23.50
CA VAL A 207 4.55 3.58 23.61
C VAL A 207 4.33 3.95 25.08
N PRO A 208 5.30 4.56 25.79
CA PRO A 208 5.15 4.86 27.20
C PRO A 208 4.09 5.95 27.44
N LEU A 209 3.40 5.88 28.58
CA LEU A 209 2.40 6.88 28.97
C LEU A 209 3.00 8.28 29.05
N GLU A 210 4.22 8.41 29.56
CA GLU A 210 4.94 9.68 29.71
C GLU A 210 5.21 10.35 28.36
N LEU A 211 5.50 9.53 27.33
CA LEU A 211 5.70 9.99 25.96
C LEU A 211 4.39 10.53 25.36
N LEU A 212 3.28 9.82 25.59
CA LEU A 212 1.96 10.25 25.11
C LEU A 212 1.50 11.56 25.74
N GLN A 213 1.74 11.72 27.05
CA GLN A 213 1.43 12.96 27.76
C GLN A 213 2.26 14.14 27.27
N ARG A 214 3.51 13.91 26.85
CA ARG A 214 4.38 14.93 26.29
C ARG A 214 3.99 15.33 24.87
N GLU A 215 3.73 14.36 23.99
CA GLU A 215 3.51 14.59 22.56
C GLU A 215 2.04 14.94 22.23
N ALA A 216 1.11 14.57 23.09
CA ALA A 216 -0.31 14.86 22.96
C ALA A 216 -0.93 15.24 24.32
N PRO A 217 -0.54 16.39 24.91
CA PRO A 217 -0.98 16.80 26.25
C PRO A 217 -2.48 17.10 26.33
N ASP A 218 -3.11 17.45 25.21
CA ASP A 218 -4.53 17.82 25.13
C ASP A 218 -5.51 16.63 25.23
N HIS A 219 -5.00 15.40 25.35
CA HIS A 219 -5.79 14.17 25.45
C HIS A 219 -5.53 13.42 26.76
N THR A 220 -6.58 12.81 27.31
CA THR A 220 -6.52 12.06 28.57
C THR A 220 -6.13 10.61 28.33
N TRP A 221 -4.85 10.29 28.48
CA TRP A 221 -4.30 8.95 28.22
C TRP A 221 -4.53 7.92 29.33
N ASN A 222 -4.93 8.34 30.53
CA ASN A 222 -5.23 7.45 31.66
C ASN A 222 -6.61 7.78 32.27
N PRO A 223 -7.71 7.51 31.55
CA PRO A 223 -9.05 7.83 32.01
C PRO A 223 -9.52 6.90 33.14
N LYS A 224 -10.44 7.38 33.98
CA LYS A 224 -11.09 6.56 35.03
C LYS A 224 -11.97 5.43 34.44
N SER A 225 -12.26 5.48 33.14
CA SER A 225 -13.16 4.56 32.45
C SER A 225 -12.59 4.17 31.08
N SER A 226 -12.48 2.87 30.79
CA SER A 226 -12.15 2.31 29.47
C SER A 226 -13.17 2.73 28.39
N GLY A 227 -12.72 2.97 27.16
CA GLY A 227 -13.58 3.21 26.00
C GLY A 227 -13.95 4.67 25.81
N ILE A 228 -12.93 5.54 25.79
CA ILE A 228 -13.08 6.95 25.44
C ILE A 228 -12.62 7.19 23.99
N GLU A 229 -13.17 8.22 23.35
CA GLU A 229 -12.72 8.62 22.01
C GLU A 229 -11.37 9.34 22.08
N ILE A 230 -10.44 8.94 21.23
CA ILE A 230 -9.16 9.63 21.03
C ILE A 230 -9.40 10.79 20.06
N LYS A 231 -9.11 12.00 20.52
CA LYS A 231 -9.25 13.20 19.68
C LYS A 231 -8.43 13.04 18.38
N PRO A 232 -8.91 13.49 17.21
CA PRO A 232 -8.24 13.24 15.92
C PRO A 232 -6.76 13.64 15.85
N LYS A 233 -6.39 14.78 16.48
CA LYS A 233 -4.98 15.21 16.58
C LYS A 233 -4.14 14.23 17.42
N ALA A 234 -4.66 13.79 18.56
CA ALA A 234 -4.00 12.84 19.45
C ALA A 234 -3.93 11.43 18.83
N ALA A 235 -4.95 11.03 18.07
CA ALA A 235 -4.96 9.75 17.34
C ALA A 235 -3.86 9.69 16.26
N ARG A 236 -3.65 10.79 15.53
CA ARG A 236 -2.54 10.92 14.57
C ARG A 236 -1.18 10.82 15.26
N THR A 237 -1.00 11.53 16.38
CA THR A 237 0.24 11.46 17.17
C THR A 237 0.48 10.05 17.70
N LEU A 238 -0.54 9.42 18.30
CA LEU A 238 -0.43 8.06 18.81
C LEU A 238 -0.10 7.05 17.71
N SER A 239 -0.75 7.13 16.54
CA SER A 239 -0.49 6.23 15.42
C SER A 239 0.95 6.35 14.90
N ARG A 240 1.53 7.55 14.96
CA ARG A 240 2.97 7.77 14.68
C ARG A 240 3.84 7.10 15.76
N LEU A 241 3.58 7.41 17.04
CA LEU A 241 4.38 6.87 18.15
C LEU A 241 4.28 5.34 18.26
N TRP A 242 3.12 4.76 17.99
CA TRP A 242 2.87 3.32 17.97
C TRP A 242 3.81 2.64 16.97
N ARG A 243 3.88 3.15 15.74
CA ARG A 243 4.83 2.70 14.71
C ARG A 243 6.28 2.87 15.14
N ASP A 244 6.67 4.07 15.57
CA ASP A 244 8.04 4.38 16.00
C ASP A 244 8.52 3.45 17.14
N SER A 245 7.59 3.10 18.05
CA SER A 245 7.85 2.21 19.18
C SER A 245 7.82 0.73 18.81
N SER A 246 7.24 0.29 17.69
CA SER A 246 7.19 -1.12 17.25
C SER A 246 8.57 -1.72 16.98
N GLY A 247 9.63 -0.92 17.08
CA GLY A 247 10.87 -1.29 16.42
C GLY A 247 10.74 -1.21 14.91
N GLU A 248 9.74 -0.50 14.36
CA GLU A 248 9.90 0.21 13.08
C GLU A 248 10.89 1.38 13.27
N ARG A 249 12.05 1.09 13.87
CA ARG A 249 13.26 1.47 13.14
C ARG A 249 12.98 1.01 11.72
N THR A 250 13.19 1.89 10.76
CA THR A 250 13.78 1.46 9.50
C THR A 250 14.76 0.34 9.84
N GLU A 251 14.35 -0.91 9.70
CA GLU A 251 15.29 -1.99 9.62
C GLU A 251 16.07 -1.57 8.38
N LYS A 252 17.26 -1.02 8.63
CA LYS A 252 18.37 -1.40 7.79
C LYS A 252 18.17 -2.91 7.59
N PRO A 253 18.10 -3.39 6.34
CA PRO A 253 18.21 -4.83 6.13
C PRO A 253 19.38 -5.28 6.99
N PRO A 254 19.31 -6.47 7.62
CA PRO A 254 20.33 -6.90 8.55
C PRO A 254 21.67 -6.49 7.95
N THR A 255 22.47 -5.75 8.72
CA THR A 255 23.91 -5.85 8.54
C THR A 255 24.19 -7.33 8.79
N LEU A 256 23.97 -8.16 7.76
CA LEU A 256 25.01 -9.02 7.24
C LEU A 256 26.25 -8.18 7.46
N ALA A 257 27.02 -8.54 8.50
CA ALA A 257 28.42 -8.24 8.54
C ALA A 257 28.86 -8.27 7.09
N ARG A 258 29.43 -7.16 6.57
CA ARG A 258 29.92 -7.09 5.19
C ARG A 258 30.66 -8.38 4.92
N SER A 259 29.95 -9.31 4.33
CA SER A 259 30.49 -10.41 3.62
C SER A 259 30.79 -9.74 2.31
N ASP A 260 31.89 -8.99 2.31
CA ASP A 260 32.60 -8.62 1.09
C ASP A 260 33.13 -9.90 0.39
N LYS A 261 32.76 -11.10 0.88
CA LYS A 261 32.74 -12.31 0.06
C LYS A 261 31.56 -12.25 -0.88
N ALA A 262 31.89 -12.08 -2.16
CA ALA A 262 31.07 -12.50 -3.28
C ALA A 262 30.43 -13.88 -2.99
N PRO A 263 29.21 -14.15 -3.49
CA PRO A 263 28.59 -15.46 -3.33
C PRO A 263 29.58 -16.55 -3.69
N ASP A 264 29.64 -17.61 -2.88
CA ASP A 264 30.41 -18.80 -3.22
C ASP A 264 29.93 -19.24 -4.63
N PRO A 265 30.82 -19.34 -5.63
CA PRO A 265 30.43 -19.58 -7.02
C PRO A 265 29.55 -20.83 -7.26
N GLY A 266 29.41 -21.72 -6.26
CA GLY A 266 28.59 -22.93 -6.29
C GLY A 266 27.15 -22.86 -5.73
N GLU A 267 26.70 -21.74 -5.13
CA GLU A 267 25.32 -21.65 -4.60
C GLU A 267 24.35 -20.91 -5.54
N PRO A 268 23.09 -21.38 -5.66
CA PRO A 268 22.04 -20.68 -6.42
C PRO A 268 21.71 -19.31 -5.81
N LEU A 269 21.51 -18.32 -6.65
CA LEU A 269 21.21 -16.93 -6.26
C LEU A 269 19.71 -16.64 -6.44
N ASN A 270 19.05 -16.32 -5.32
CA ASN A 270 17.75 -15.65 -5.33
C ASN A 270 17.93 -14.22 -4.83
N LEU A 271 17.72 -13.24 -5.69
CA LEU A 271 17.96 -11.83 -5.40
C LEU A 271 16.76 -10.97 -5.81
N ILE A 272 16.36 -10.06 -4.93
CA ILE A 272 15.43 -8.97 -5.24
C ILE A 272 16.17 -7.65 -5.07
N LEU A 273 16.34 -6.92 -6.17
CA LEU A 273 16.76 -5.52 -6.18
C LEU A 273 15.53 -4.65 -5.94
N TYR A 274 15.49 -3.87 -4.86
CA TYR A 274 14.31 -3.08 -4.51
C TYR A 274 14.62 -1.64 -4.16
N GLY A 275 13.62 -0.78 -4.30
CA GLY A 275 13.72 0.63 -3.90
C GLY A 275 12.83 1.54 -4.74
N PRO A 276 12.93 2.88 -4.53
CA PRO A 276 12.18 3.87 -5.28
C PRO A 276 12.37 3.79 -6.81
N PRO A 277 11.44 4.34 -7.60
CA PRO A 277 11.63 4.42 -9.05
C PRO A 277 12.85 5.29 -9.40
N GLY A 278 13.57 4.90 -10.45
CA GLY A 278 14.74 5.66 -10.94
C GLY A 278 16.03 5.51 -10.12
N THR A 279 16.16 4.47 -9.30
CA THR A 279 17.38 4.18 -8.51
C THR A 279 18.36 3.22 -9.19
N GLY A 280 18.15 2.89 -10.48
CA GLY A 280 19.09 2.10 -11.26
C GLY A 280 18.95 0.57 -11.14
N LYS A 281 17.81 0.05 -10.63
CA LYS A 281 17.55 -1.39 -10.52
C LYS A 281 17.68 -2.13 -11.87
N THR A 282 16.94 -1.71 -12.88
CA THR A 282 16.98 -2.28 -14.23
C THR A 282 18.34 -2.07 -14.89
N TYR A 283 18.98 -0.91 -14.67
CA TYR A 283 20.34 -0.65 -15.15
C TYR A 283 21.34 -1.67 -14.59
N ARG A 284 21.27 -1.95 -13.29
CA ARG A 284 22.12 -2.93 -12.62
C ARG A 284 21.85 -4.35 -13.11
N LEU A 285 20.59 -4.72 -13.35
CA LEU A 285 20.28 -5.99 -14.02
C LEU A 285 21.00 -6.10 -15.36
N GLN A 286 20.82 -5.11 -16.24
CA GLN A 286 21.34 -5.10 -17.60
C GLN A 286 22.87 -5.09 -17.67
N HIS A 287 23.55 -4.36 -16.80
CA HIS A 287 25.01 -4.14 -16.91
C HIS A 287 25.84 -5.04 -15.99
N THR A 288 25.23 -5.59 -14.93
CA THR A 288 25.97 -6.38 -13.92
C THR A 288 25.60 -7.86 -13.92
N TYR A 289 24.31 -8.18 -14.12
CA TYR A 289 23.82 -9.55 -13.97
C TYR A 289 23.60 -10.25 -15.31
N ILE A 290 22.86 -9.65 -16.25
CA ILE A 290 22.58 -10.25 -17.57
C ILE A 290 23.86 -10.72 -18.30
N PRO A 291 24.97 -9.94 -18.34
CA PRO A 291 26.18 -10.35 -19.05
C PRO A 291 26.83 -11.63 -18.49
N ARG A 292 26.48 -12.08 -17.28
CA ARG A 292 26.99 -13.33 -16.70
C ARG A 292 26.35 -14.58 -17.31
N TYR A 293 25.21 -14.42 -17.98
CA TYR A 293 24.41 -15.50 -18.57
C TYR A 293 24.31 -15.38 -20.09
N SER A 294 25.13 -14.52 -20.69
CA SER A 294 25.17 -14.30 -22.14
C SER A 294 26.59 -14.53 -22.62
N ASP A 295 26.78 -15.38 -23.63
CA ASP A 295 28.05 -15.52 -24.32
C ASP A 295 27.83 -15.91 -25.79
N ASN A 296 28.91 -16.31 -26.48
CA ASN A 296 28.87 -16.64 -27.90
C ASN A 296 27.99 -17.86 -28.24
N GLU A 297 27.65 -18.70 -27.26
CA GLU A 297 26.77 -19.86 -27.45
C GLU A 297 25.29 -19.48 -27.29
N GLY A 298 25.01 -18.25 -26.85
CA GLY A 298 23.69 -17.66 -26.72
C GLY A 298 23.31 -17.34 -25.28
N ASP A 299 22.06 -16.92 -25.11
CA ASP A 299 21.53 -16.48 -23.82
C ASP A 299 21.07 -17.66 -22.98
N ARG A 300 21.66 -17.84 -21.80
CA ARG A 300 21.24 -18.79 -20.75
C ARG A 300 20.26 -18.17 -19.76
N PHE A 301 19.50 -17.18 -20.19
CA PHE A 301 18.52 -16.54 -19.34
C PHE A 301 17.20 -16.33 -20.08
N GLU A 302 16.17 -16.04 -19.28
CA GLU A 302 14.90 -15.49 -19.76
C GLU A 302 14.61 -14.21 -18.98
N PHE A 303 14.04 -13.20 -19.64
CA PHE A 303 13.63 -11.95 -19.01
C PHE A 303 12.12 -11.80 -19.15
N ILE A 304 11.44 -11.65 -18.01
CA ILE A 304 10.00 -11.46 -17.95
C ILE A 304 9.64 -10.29 -17.03
N THR A 305 8.43 -9.77 -17.19
CA THR A 305 7.87 -8.74 -16.32
C THR A 305 6.54 -9.25 -15.76
N PHE A 306 6.37 -9.19 -14.44
CA PHE A 306 5.09 -9.53 -13.83
C PHE A 306 4.09 -8.39 -13.97
N HIS A 307 2.83 -8.78 -14.18
CA HIS A 307 1.67 -7.90 -14.23
C HIS A 307 0.47 -8.59 -13.59
N GLN A 308 -0.61 -7.86 -13.32
CA GLN A 308 -1.76 -8.38 -12.57
C GLN A 308 -2.39 -9.64 -13.20
N SER A 309 -2.38 -9.75 -14.52
CA SER A 309 -2.91 -10.92 -15.25
C SER A 309 -1.90 -12.07 -15.44
N TYR A 310 -0.66 -11.94 -14.95
CA TYR A 310 0.35 -12.99 -15.12
C TYR A 310 0.03 -14.15 -14.17
N ALA A 311 0.02 -15.38 -14.69
CA ALA A 311 -0.53 -16.51 -13.96
C ALA A 311 0.42 -17.73 -13.95
N TYR A 312 0.08 -18.73 -13.13
CA TYR A 312 0.81 -19.99 -13.03
C TYR A 312 0.93 -20.66 -14.40
N GLU A 313 -0.12 -20.58 -15.22
CA GLU A 313 -0.22 -21.24 -16.52
C GLU A 313 0.80 -20.74 -17.55
N ASP A 314 1.28 -19.50 -17.40
CA ASP A 314 2.32 -18.92 -18.26
C ASP A 314 3.72 -19.11 -17.66
N PHE A 315 3.79 -19.30 -16.34
CA PHE A 315 5.03 -19.40 -15.59
C PHE A 315 5.58 -20.82 -15.49
N VAL A 316 4.73 -21.78 -15.14
CA VAL A 316 5.08 -23.17 -14.86
C VAL A 316 4.59 -24.07 -15.97
N GLU A 317 3.28 -24.22 -16.12
CA GLU A 317 2.62 -24.95 -17.20
C GLU A 317 1.12 -24.67 -17.21
N GLY A 318 0.51 -24.74 -18.39
CA GLY A 318 -0.92 -24.57 -18.53
C GLY A 318 -1.49 -25.27 -19.75
N ILE A 319 -2.79 -25.55 -19.70
CA ILE A 319 -3.52 -26.12 -20.82
C ILE A 319 -3.79 -25.00 -21.83
N ARG A 320 -3.49 -25.25 -23.11
CA ARG A 320 -3.78 -24.33 -24.22
C ARG A 320 -4.50 -25.07 -25.35
N PRO A 321 -5.51 -24.46 -25.98
CA PRO A 321 -6.18 -25.05 -27.12
C PRO A 321 -5.26 -25.00 -28.35
N LYS A 322 -5.28 -26.07 -29.14
CA LYS A 322 -4.59 -26.20 -30.41
C LYS A 322 -5.52 -26.83 -31.44
N THR A 323 -5.60 -26.21 -32.60
CA THR A 323 -6.41 -26.73 -33.70
C THR A 323 -5.56 -27.65 -34.56
N ILE A 324 -5.92 -28.92 -34.63
CA ILE A 324 -5.28 -29.92 -35.50
C ILE A 324 -6.36 -30.45 -36.44
N ASN A 325 -6.20 -30.26 -37.74
CA ASN A 325 -7.16 -30.67 -38.78
C ASN A 325 -8.59 -30.16 -38.55
N GLY A 326 -8.75 -28.93 -38.05
CA GLY A 326 -10.05 -28.33 -37.74
C GLY A 326 -10.67 -28.76 -36.41
N THR A 327 -10.06 -29.72 -35.70
CA THR A 327 -10.50 -30.17 -34.37
C THR A 327 -9.71 -29.45 -33.29
N VAL A 328 -10.42 -28.85 -32.31
CA VAL A 328 -9.78 -28.27 -31.12
C VAL A 328 -9.34 -29.40 -30.19
N THR A 329 -8.04 -29.46 -29.95
CA THR A 329 -7.38 -30.34 -28.98
C THR A 329 -6.77 -29.48 -27.88
N TYR A 330 -6.54 -30.06 -26.71
CA TYR A 330 -5.89 -29.36 -25.60
C TYR A 330 -4.52 -29.96 -25.37
N GLU A 331 -3.48 -29.13 -25.39
CA GLU A 331 -2.12 -29.54 -25.07
C GLU A 331 -1.61 -28.81 -23.83
N ILE A 332 -0.73 -29.47 -23.10
CA ILE A 332 -0.01 -28.84 -22.00
C ILE A 332 1.15 -28.07 -22.61
N ARG A 333 1.17 -26.75 -22.36
CA ARG A 333 2.25 -25.87 -22.76
C ARG A 333 3.11 -25.55 -21.56
N LEU A 334 4.41 -25.80 -21.69
CA LEU A 334 5.39 -25.50 -20.65
C LEU A 334 5.54 -23.98 -20.51
N GLY A 335 5.49 -23.48 -19.28
CA GLY A 335 5.75 -22.09 -18.93
C GLY A 335 7.23 -21.72 -18.95
N VAL A 336 7.53 -20.43 -18.80
CA VAL A 336 8.90 -19.90 -18.94
C VAL A 336 9.89 -20.51 -17.94
N LEU A 337 9.50 -20.64 -16.66
CA LEU A 337 10.37 -21.20 -15.64
C LEU A 337 10.66 -22.67 -15.93
N ARG A 338 9.63 -23.44 -16.31
CA ARG A 338 9.79 -24.88 -16.58
C ARG A 338 10.73 -25.12 -17.77
N ARG A 339 10.53 -24.40 -18.89
CA ARG A 339 11.42 -24.50 -20.06
C ARG A 339 12.87 -24.16 -19.72
N LEU A 340 13.07 -23.12 -18.91
CA LEU A 340 14.42 -22.69 -18.52
C LEU A 340 15.08 -23.69 -17.56
N CYS A 341 14.32 -24.27 -16.62
CA CYS A 341 14.80 -25.36 -15.77
C CYS A 341 15.18 -26.61 -16.56
N GLU A 342 14.44 -26.96 -17.61
CA GLU A 342 14.79 -28.10 -18.49
C GLU A 342 16.09 -27.84 -19.23
N ARG A 343 16.31 -26.62 -19.74
CA ARG A 343 17.60 -26.21 -20.33
C ARG A 343 18.74 -26.32 -19.32
N ALA A 344 18.56 -25.75 -18.13
CA ALA A 344 19.55 -25.80 -17.06
C ALA A 344 19.89 -27.23 -16.61
N ARG A 345 18.90 -28.13 -16.58
CA ARG A 345 19.10 -29.53 -16.23
C ARG A 345 19.93 -30.28 -17.28
N ASN A 346 19.74 -29.98 -18.56
CA ASN A 346 20.48 -30.59 -19.66
C ASN A 346 21.88 -30.01 -19.86
N ASP A 347 22.22 -28.97 -19.09
CA ASP A 347 23.50 -28.26 -19.14
C ASP A 347 24.00 -27.92 -17.72
N PRO A 348 24.38 -28.94 -16.92
CA PRO A 348 24.76 -28.75 -15.53
C PRO A 348 26.08 -27.99 -15.34
N GLY A 349 26.88 -27.85 -16.41
CA GLY A 349 28.17 -27.15 -16.38
C GLY A 349 28.03 -25.63 -16.38
N HIS A 350 26.88 -25.10 -16.78
CA HIS A 350 26.64 -23.66 -16.87
C HIS A 350 25.49 -23.21 -15.96
N ARG A 351 25.53 -21.93 -15.59
CA ARG A 351 24.44 -21.29 -14.83
C ARG A 351 23.42 -20.67 -15.76
N TYR A 352 22.16 -20.72 -15.32
CA TYR A 352 21.00 -20.14 -15.99
C TYR A 352 20.31 -19.14 -15.06
N ALA A 353 19.65 -18.12 -15.62
CA ALA A 353 18.95 -17.11 -14.82
C ALA A 353 17.56 -16.79 -15.35
N LEU A 354 16.61 -16.62 -14.44
CA LEU A 354 15.34 -15.98 -14.74
C LEU A 354 15.37 -14.57 -14.14
N PHE A 355 15.24 -13.58 -15.02
CA PHE A 355 15.08 -12.19 -14.64
C PHE A 355 13.59 -11.84 -14.56
N ILE A 356 13.14 -11.36 -13.39
CA ILE A 356 11.73 -10.99 -13.15
C ILE A 356 11.65 -9.50 -12.80
N ASP A 357 11.26 -8.68 -13.75
CA ASP A 357 10.99 -7.27 -13.51
C ASP A 357 9.63 -7.06 -12.85
N GLU A 358 9.53 -6.08 -11.96
CA GLU A 358 8.29 -5.72 -11.24
C GLU A 358 7.64 -6.91 -10.53
N ILE A 359 8.44 -7.72 -9.80
CA ILE A 359 7.96 -8.97 -9.19
C ILE A 359 6.73 -8.79 -8.30
N ASN A 360 6.58 -7.62 -7.68
CA ASN A 360 5.43 -7.33 -6.83
C ASN A 360 4.13 -7.13 -7.62
N ARG A 361 4.15 -6.73 -8.90
CA ARG A 361 2.94 -6.45 -9.71
C ARG A 361 2.08 -7.67 -10.04
N GLY A 362 2.57 -8.87 -9.77
CA GLY A 362 1.81 -10.12 -9.87
C GLY A 362 1.53 -10.74 -8.49
N ASN A 363 0.53 -11.61 -8.40
CA ASN A 363 0.34 -12.43 -7.20
C ASN A 363 1.40 -13.54 -7.17
N VAL A 364 2.57 -13.23 -6.61
CA VAL A 364 3.74 -14.11 -6.63
C VAL A 364 3.45 -15.48 -6.02
N ALA A 365 2.69 -15.55 -4.93
CA ALA A 365 2.31 -16.82 -4.31
C ALA A 365 1.50 -17.70 -5.29
N LYS A 366 0.52 -17.11 -5.99
CA LYS A 366 -0.28 -17.82 -7.00
C LYS A 366 0.54 -18.20 -8.23
N ILE A 367 1.43 -17.32 -8.70
CA ILE A 367 2.24 -17.55 -9.90
C ILE A 367 3.25 -18.70 -9.66
N PHE A 368 3.90 -18.73 -8.50
CA PHE A 368 4.87 -19.78 -8.17
C PHE A 368 4.20 -21.08 -7.73
N GLY A 369 3.00 -21.03 -7.17
CA GLY A 369 2.27 -22.21 -6.69
C GLY A 369 3.11 -23.06 -5.74
N GLU A 370 3.20 -24.35 -6.02
CA GLU A 370 4.00 -25.33 -5.27
C GLU A 370 5.51 -25.13 -5.42
N LEU A 371 5.98 -24.41 -6.44
CA LEU A 371 7.41 -24.17 -6.68
C LEU A 371 8.02 -23.19 -5.68
N ILE A 372 7.19 -22.50 -4.91
CA ILE A 372 7.61 -21.56 -3.87
C ILE A 372 8.56 -22.22 -2.85
N THR A 373 8.41 -23.52 -2.63
CA THR A 373 9.29 -24.30 -1.75
C THR A 373 10.57 -24.73 -2.48
N LEU A 374 10.47 -25.01 -3.77
CA LEU A 374 11.56 -25.56 -4.58
C LEU A 374 12.63 -24.52 -4.94
N ILE A 375 12.31 -23.23 -4.84
CA ILE A 375 13.29 -22.17 -5.06
C ILE A 375 14.28 -22.00 -3.90
N GLU A 376 14.03 -22.60 -2.73
CA GLU A 376 14.97 -22.61 -1.61
C GLU A 376 16.27 -23.36 -2.00
N ALA A 377 17.43 -22.79 -1.68
CA ALA A 377 18.72 -23.26 -2.17
C ALA A 377 19.03 -24.73 -1.81
N ASP A 378 18.62 -25.18 -0.62
CA ASP A 378 18.79 -26.54 -0.12
C ASP A 378 17.78 -27.54 -0.70
N LYS A 379 16.68 -27.05 -1.30
CA LYS A 379 15.63 -27.87 -1.92
C LYS A 379 15.85 -28.11 -3.42
N ARG A 380 16.82 -27.43 -4.03
CA ARG A 380 17.10 -27.55 -5.47
C ARG A 380 17.76 -28.87 -5.85
N LEU A 381 17.48 -29.32 -7.07
CA LEU A 381 18.03 -30.52 -7.65
C LEU A 381 19.52 -30.36 -7.91
N ARG A 382 20.30 -31.30 -7.37
CA ARG A 382 21.73 -31.44 -7.66
C ARG A 382 21.95 -32.76 -8.38
N PHE A 383 22.73 -32.70 -9.44
CA PHE A 383 23.10 -33.85 -10.25
C PHE A 383 24.61 -34.08 -10.14
N ASP A 384 25.04 -35.34 -10.21
CA ASP A 384 26.46 -35.68 -10.35
C ASP A 384 26.92 -35.54 -11.80
N SER A 385 28.20 -35.80 -12.05
CA SER A 385 28.82 -35.75 -13.38
C SER A 385 28.19 -36.72 -14.38
N ASP A 386 27.53 -37.77 -13.91
CA ASP A 386 26.85 -38.78 -14.72
C ASP A 386 25.36 -38.44 -14.96
N GLY A 387 24.91 -37.25 -14.52
CA GLY A 387 23.54 -36.77 -14.69
C GLY A 387 22.53 -37.39 -13.73
N LYS A 388 22.98 -38.15 -12.71
CA LYS A 388 22.12 -38.77 -11.73
C LYS A 388 21.82 -37.82 -10.59
N LYS A 389 20.57 -37.78 -10.15
CA LYS A 389 20.12 -36.96 -9.02
C LYS A 389 20.82 -37.40 -7.73
N VAL A 390 21.53 -36.47 -7.11
CA VAL A 390 22.22 -36.64 -5.82
C VAL A 390 21.30 -36.22 -4.68
N ASN A 391 20.65 -35.06 -4.80
CA ASN A 391 19.75 -34.50 -3.79
C ASN A 391 18.74 -33.53 -4.45
N GLY A 392 17.80 -33.05 -3.65
CA GLY A 392 16.81 -32.03 -4.02
C GLY A 392 15.39 -32.57 -4.00
N LEU A 393 14.43 -31.67 -3.77
CA LEU A 393 13.02 -31.99 -3.68
C LEU A 393 12.39 -31.97 -5.07
N GLU A 394 11.42 -32.86 -5.29
CA GLU A 394 10.55 -32.84 -6.47
C GLU A 394 9.10 -32.84 -6.01
N VAL A 395 8.26 -32.12 -6.75
CA VAL A 395 6.81 -32.11 -6.61
C VAL A 395 6.19 -32.77 -7.85
N THR A 396 4.93 -33.17 -7.74
CA THR A 396 4.15 -33.62 -8.89
C THR A 396 3.33 -32.44 -9.41
N LEU A 397 3.53 -32.06 -10.67
CA LEU A 397 2.82 -30.95 -11.28
C LEU A 397 1.35 -31.31 -11.55
N PRO A 398 0.40 -30.38 -11.34
CA PRO A 398 -1.02 -30.70 -11.37
C PRO A 398 -1.59 -30.90 -12.78
N TYR A 399 -1.04 -30.26 -13.81
CA TYR A 399 -1.59 -30.38 -15.16
C TYR A 399 -1.00 -31.58 -15.89
N SER A 400 0.32 -31.77 -15.85
CA SER A 400 0.97 -32.89 -16.56
C SER A 400 1.11 -34.17 -15.75
N GLY A 401 1.13 -34.07 -14.41
CA GLY A 401 1.46 -35.19 -13.53
C GLY A 401 2.97 -35.50 -13.48
N ASP A 402 3.81 -34.69 -14.13
CA ASP A 402 5.26 -34.91 -14.15
C ASP A 402 5.90 -34.62 -12.78
N ARG A 403 7.00 -35.32 -12.48
CA ARG A 403 7.90 -34.95 -11.38
C ARG A 403 8.76 -33.76 -11.81
N PHE A 404 8.75 -32.70 -11.02
CA PHE A 404 9.49 -31.48 -11.29
C PHE A 404 10.23 -30.96 -10.06
N GLY A 405 11.44 -30.45 -10.27
CA GLY A 405 12.23 -29.75 -9.26
C GLY A 405 13.12 -28.69 -9.92
N VAL A 406 13.49 -27.65 -9.17
CA VAL A 406 14.30 -26.53 -9.67
C VAL A 406 15.79 -26.92 -9.62
N PRO A 407 16.55 -26.86 -10.72
CA PRO A 407 17.99 -27.17 -10.73
C PRO A 407 18.84 -26.20 -9.89
N ALA A 408 19.92 -26.68 -9.28
CA ALA A 408 20.81 -25.87 -8.45
C ALA A 408 21.66 -24.84 -9.24
N ASN A 409 21.81 -25.03 -10.55
CA ASN A 409 22.46 -24.08 -11.47
C ASN A 409 21.49 -23.01 -12.02
N MET A 410 20.26 -22.94 -11.50
CA MET A 410 19.29 -21.89 -11.80
C MET A 410 19.47 -20.69 -10.87
N ASP A 411 19.26 -19.47 -11.35
CA ASP A 411 19.26 -18.22 -10.58
C ASP A 411 17.97 -17.46 -10.79
N LEU A 412 17.47 -16.78 -9.75
CA LEU A 412 16.30 -15.91 -9.80
C LEU A 412 16.71 -14.50 -9.40
N ILE A 413 16.63 -13.55 -10.33
CA ILE A 413 17.07 -12.17 -10.09
C ILE A 413 15.95 -11.22 -10.47
N CYS A 414 15.44 -10.47 -9.51
CA CYS A 414 14.20 -9.74 -9.67
C CYS A 414 14.37 -8.26 -9.35
N THR A 415 13.48 -7.41 -9.88
CA THR A 415 13.32 -6.01 -9.44
C THR A 415 11.99 -5.81 -8.73
N MET A 416 11.95 -4.85 -7.81
CA MET A 416 10.75 -4.45 -7.11
C MET A 416 10.72 -2.93 -6.92
N ASN A 417 9.66 -2.27 -7.38
CA ASN A 417 9.41 -0.87 -7.05
C ASN A 417 8.66 -0.78 -5.71
N THR A 418 9.17 0.02 -4.78
CA THR A 418 8.58 0.16 -3.43
C THR A 418 7.69 1.38 -3.26
N ALA A 419 7.69 2.33 -4.21
CA ALA A 419 6.82 3.51 -4.14
C ALA A 419 5.33 3.17 -4.33
N ASP A 420 5.04 2.11 -5.09
CA ASP A 420 3.68 1.73 -5.46
C ASP A 420 3.05 0.87 -4.35
N ARG A 421 2.20 1.52 -3.55
CA ARG A 421 1.47 0.92 -2.42
C ARG A 421 0.22 0.16 -2.85
N SER A 422 -0.18 0.24 -4.13
CA SER A 422 -1.34 -0.48 -4.66
C SER A 422 -1.06 -1.95 -4.97
N ILE A 423 0.19 -2.36 -4.79
CA ILE A 423 0.71 -3.67 -5.18
C ILE A 423 0.67 -4.67 -4.02
N ALA A 424 0.44 -5.95 -4.33
CA ALA A 424 0.50 -7.05 -3.37
C ALA A 424 1.84 -7.08 -2.62
N LEU A 425 1.78 -7.04 -1.29
CA LEU A 425 2.95 -7.23 -0.43
C LEU A 425 3.53 -8.63 -0.66
N LEU A 426 4.85 -8.73 -0.81
CA LEU A 426 5.51 -10.02 -0.91
C LEU A 426 5.32 -10.79 0.42
N ASP A 427 4.75 -11.99 0.33
CA ASP A 427 4.52 -12.89 1.47
C ASP A 427 5.82 -13.09 2.28
N THR A 428 5.71 -13.19 3.61
CA THR A 428 6.84 -13.45 4.51
C THR A 428 7.56 -14.76 4.17
N ALA A 429 6.82 -15.77 3.71
CA ALA A 429 7.37 -17.03 3.23
C ALA A 429 8.20 -16.84 1.95
N LEU A 430 7.84 -15.91 1.06
CA LEU A 430 8.67 -15.56 -0.10
C LEU A 430 9.89 -14.76 0.33
N ARG A 431 9.72 -13.79 1.24
CA ARG A 431 10.82 -12.93 1.70
C ARG A 431 12.01 -13.74 2.24
N ARG A 432 11.79 -14.78 3.04
CA ARG A 432 12.91 -15.61 3.56
C ARG A 432 13.69 -16.38 2.48
N ARG A 433 13.17 -16.47 1.24
CA ARG A 433 13.74 -17.25 0.12
C ARG A 433 14.54 -16.41 -0.85
N PHE A 434 14.52 -15.09 -0.70
CA PHE A 434 15.26 -14.14 -1.52
C PHE A 434 16.21 -13.33 -0.64
N ARG A 435 17.39 -13.02 -1.17
CA ARG A 435 18.24 -11.96 -0.65
C ARG A 435 17.69 -10.62 -1.16
N PHE A 436 17.57 -9.64 -0.28
CA PHE A 436 17.06 -8.31 -0.63
C PHE A 436 18.22 -7.33 -0.66
N GLU A 437 18.39 -6.67 -1.80
CA GLU A 437 19.36 -5.60 -1.96
C GLU A 437 18.65 -4.28 -2.26
N GLU A 438 18.83 -3.33 -1.36
CA GLU A 438 18.19 -2.02 -1.44
C GLU A 438 18.99 -1.07 -2.33
N LEU A 439 18.32 -0.42 -3.28
CA LEU A 439 18.85 0.65 -4.12
C LEU A 439 18.07 1.94 -3.83
N MET A 440 18.66 2.78 -2.97
CA MET A 440 18.15 4.12 -2.67
C MET A 440 18.70 5.17 -3.66
N PRO A 441 18.05 6.34 -3.79
CA PRO A 441 18.60 7.44 -4.57
C PRO A 441 19.97 7.86 -4.04
N SER A 442 20.90 8.10 -4.95
CA SER A 442 22.28 8.44 -4.65
C SER A 442 22.67 9.58 -5.57
N ALA A 443 22.85 10.76 -4.99
CA ALA A 443 23.26 11.94 -5.75
C ALA A 443 24.67 11.80 -6.34
N ARG A 444 25.50 10.89 -5.81
CA ARG A 444 26.85 10.61 -6.32
C ARG A 444 26.84 10.00 -7.72
N ASP A 445 25.76 9.30 -8.06
CA ASP A 445 25.61 8.67 -9.38
C ASP A 445 25.15 9.65 -10.47
N ILE A 446 24.91 10.91 -10.10
CA ILE A 446 24.72 12.01 -11.06
C ILE A 446 26.10 12.52 -11.48
N ASP A 447 26.57 12.04 -12.63
CA ASP A 447 27.84 12.42 -13.24
C ASP A 447 27.68 13.39 -14.42
N SER A 448 26.64 14.23 -14.39
CA SER A 448 26.41 15.22 -15.44
C SER A 448 27.65 16.10 -15.64
N ARG A 449 28.26 16.00 -16.83
CA ARG A 449 29.53 16.66 -17.20
C ARG A 449 30.73 16.35 -16.28
N GLY A 450 30.73 15.24 -15.55
CA GLY A 450 31.83 14.87 -14.65
C GLY A 450 31.77 15.51 -13.25
N SER A 451 31.03 16.61 -13.08
CA SER A 451 30.93 17.36 -11.81
C SER A 451 29.60 17.15 -11.08
N GLY A 452 28.54 16.75 -11.80
CA GLY A 452 27.17 16.78 -11.29
C GLY A 452 26.54 18.19 -11.35
N THR A 453 27.24 19.15 -11.94
CA THR A 453 26.76 20.52 -12.19
C THR A 453 26.48 20.75 -13.67
N ILE A 454 25.56 21.67 -13.96
CA ILE A 454 25.25 22.10 -15.33
C ILE A 454 25.25 23.63 -15.40
N PRO A 455 25.58 24.23 -16.56
CA PRO A 455 25.43 25.67 -16.74
C PRO A 455 23.95 26.04 -16.70
N ASP A 456 23.64 27.16 -16.05
CA ASP A 456 22.27 27.68 -15.97
C ASP A 456 21.82 28.47 -17.21
N GLY A 457 22.76 28.85 -18.07
CA GLY A 457 22.51 29.66 -19.27
C GLY A 457 22.68 31.17 -19.04
N GLU A 458 22.91 31.60 -17.82
CA GLU A 458 23.05 33.01 -17.39
C GLU A 458 24.44 33.31 -16.80
N GLY A 459 25.39 32.37 -16.94
CA GLY A 459 26.76 32.49 -16.44
C GLY A 459 26.98 31.89 -15.05
N GLY A 460 25.96 31.25 -14.47
CA GLY A 460 26.05 30.48 -13.24
C GLY A 460 25.96 28.96 -13.48
N GLU A 461 25.86 28.21 -12.38
CA GLU A 461 25.73 26.75 -12.39
C GLU A 461 24.58 26.28 -11.49
N ILE A 462 24.00 25.14 -11.84
CA ILE A 462 23.03 24.40 -11.03
C ILE A 462 23.66 23.07 -10.59
N ASP A 463 23.61 22.81 -9.29
CA ASP A 463 24.08 21.56 -8.70
C ASP A 463 22.92 20.56 -8.60
N LEU A 464 22.92 19.57 -9.51
CA LEU A 464 21.89 18.54 -9.56
C LEU A 464 21.94 17.60 -8.35
N ARG A 465 23.11 17.44 -7.73
CA ARG A 465 23.30 16.58 -6.56
C ARG A 465 22.64 17.21 -5.34
N GLN A 466 22.88 18.51 -5.14
CA GLN A 466 22.24 19.28 -4.08
C GLN A 466 20.72 19.39 -4.29
N LEU A 467 20.28 19.61 -5.52
CA LEU A 467 18.87 19.63 -5.88
C LEU A 467 18.17 18.31 -5.48
N LEU A 468 18.70 17.16 -5.93
CA LEU A 468 18.13 15.86 -5.59
C LEU A 468 18.07 15.64 -4.07
N ASN A 469 19.16 15.94 -3.36
CA ASN A 469 19.23 15.77 -1.91
C ASN A 469 18.21 16.65 -1.18
N ALA A 470 18.07 17.92 -1.59
CA ALA A 470 17.13 18.85 -0.96
C ALA A 470 15.67 18.43 -1.17
N VAL A 471 15.30 18.04 -2.40
CA VAL A 471 13.96 17.55 -2.71
C VAL A 471 13.67 16.27 -1.92
N ASN A 472 14.58 15.29 -1.95
CA ASN A 472 14.38 14.02 -1.25
C ASN A 472 14.31 14.20 0.28
N ALA A 473 15.11 15.09 0.86
CA ALA A 473 15.04 15.38 2.30
C ALA A 473 13.64 15.88 2.70
N ARG A 474 13.04 16.77 1.89
CA ARG A 474 11.68 17.27 2.13
C ARG A 474 10.63 16.20 1.85
N LEU A 475 10.78 15.39 0.80
CA LEU A 475 9.87 14.27 0.52
C LEU A 475 9.82 13.29 1.69
N THR A 476 10.97 12.91 2.26
CA THR A 476 11.02 12.00 3.41
C THR A 476 10.40 12.56 4.69
N HIS A 477 10.14 13.86 4.77
CA HIS A 477 9.42 14.46 5.89
C HIS A 477 7.90 14.23 5.78
N PHE A 478 7.35 14.31 4.57
CA PHE A 478 5.90 14.18 4.33
C PHE A 478 5.48 12.75 3.97
N LEU A 479 6.35 12.02 3.29
CA LEU A 479 6.08 10.74 2.65
C LEU A 479 7.05 9.67 3.15
N HIS A 480 6.77 8.42 2.79
CA HIS A 480 7.67 7.31 3.12
C HIS A 480 8.98 7.41 2.34
N ARG A 481 10.06 6.85 2.90
CA ARG A 481 11.39 6.82 2.25
C ARG A 481 11.38 6.23 0.84
N ASP A 482 10.43 5.35 0.56
CA ASP A 482 10.25 4.72 -0.74
C ASP A 482 9.64 5.63 -1.82
N GLN A 483 9.07 6.77 -1.42
CA GLN A 483 8.52 7.81 -2.31
C GLN A 483 9.53 8.94 -2.54
N THR A 484 10.81 8.59 -2.58
CA THR A 484 11.88 9.50 -2.98
C THR A 484 12.10 9.46 -4.49
N ILE A 485 12.66 10.53 -5.06
CA ILE A 485 12.99 10.63 -6.48
C ILE A 485 14.35 9.98 -6.71
N GLY A 486 14.42 9.09 -7.68
CA GLY A 486 15.66 8.43 -8.10
C GLY A 486 16.63 9.36 -8.84
N HIS A 487 17.92 9.05 -8.80
CA HIS A 487 18.95 9.83 -9.50
C HIS A 487 18.84 9.72 -11.03
N ALA A 488 18.22 8.67 -11.57
CA ALA A 488 18.11 8.43 -13.02
C ALA A 488 17.38 9.55 -13.79
N TYR A 489 16.51 10.31 -13.12
CA TYR A 489 15.87 11.49 -13.73
C TYR A 489 16.90 12.57 -14.11
N PHE A 490 18.01 12.66 -13.37
CA PHE A 490 19.01 13.72 -13.52
C PHE A 490 20.30 13.27 -14.23
N THR A 491 20.55 11.96 -14.35
CA THR A 491 21.83 11.43 -14.91
C THR A 491 22.05 11.80 -16.38
N LYS A 492 20.99 12.06 -17.15
CA LYS A 492 21.06 12.45 -18.57
C LYS A 492 20.98 13.96 -18.81
N VAL A 493 20.78 14.76 -17.76
CA VAL A 493 20.68 16.23 -17.88
C VAL A 493 22.06 16.81 -18.20
N ARG A 494 22.17 17.61 -19.27
CA ARG A 494 23.44 18.22 -19.71
C ARG A 494 23.36 19.73 -19.84
N SER A 495 22.17 20.31 -19.83
CA SER A 495 21.89 21.74 -19.95
C SER A 495 20.70 22.14 -19.08
N PHE A 496 20.54 23.44 -18.81
CA PHE A 496 19.36 23.95 -18.12
C PHE A 496 18.06 23.65 -18.88
N SER A 497 18.09 23.61 -20.22
CA SER A 497 16.92 23.23 -21.01
C SER A 497 16.46 21.81 -20.70
N ASP A 498 17.39 20.85 -20.61
CA ASP A 498 17.06 19.46 -20.23
C ASP A 498 16.46 19.41 -18.82
N LEU A 499 17.01 20.21 -17.89
CA LEU A 499 16.53 20.26 -16.52
C LEU A 499 15.10 20.81 -16.44
N ARG A 500 14.77 21.87 -17.19
CA ARG A 500 13.40 22.41 -17.26
C ARG A 500 12.41 21.33 -17.70
N THR A 501 12.76 20.57 -18.73
CA THR A 501 11.93 19.45 -19.21
C THR A 501 11.76 18.37 -18.14
N VAL A 502 12.83 17.97 -17.45
CA VAL A 502 12.78 16.98 -16.37
C VAL A 502 11.89 17.46 -15.21
N ILE A 503 12.03 18.72 -14.81
CA ILE A 503 11.22 19.30 -13.72
C ILE A 503 9.74 19.37 -14.12
N ALA A 504 9.44 19.95 -15.28
CA ALA A 504 8.08 20.19 -15.74
C ALA A 504 7.31 18.90 -16.10
N LYS A 505 7.97 17.93 -16.75
CA LYS A 505 7.30 16.76 -17.34
C LYS A 505 7.49 15.46 -16.57
N MET A 506 8.39 15.44 -15.59
CA MET A 506 8.67 14.21 -14.82
C MET A 506 8.54 14.44 -13.32
N VAL A 507 9.25 15.43 -12.77
CA VAL A 507 9.24 15.67 -11.32
C VAL A 507 7.91 16.25 -10.83
N LEU A 508 7.42 17.33 -11.46
CA LEU A 508 6.16 17.96 -11.05
C LEU A 508 4.94 17.01 -11.13
N PRO A 509 4.72 16.27 -12.23
CA PRO A 509 3.64 15.27 -12.29
C PRO A 509 3.78 14.18 -11.22
N LEU A 510 5.00 13.71 -10.94
CA LEU A 510 5.23 12.73 -9.87
C LEU A 510 4.87 13.30 -8.48
N LEU A 511 5.20 14.57 -8.23
CA LEU A 511 4.81 15.25 -6.99
C LEU A 511 3.28 15.43 -6.89
N GLN A 512 2.60 15.73 -8.00
CA GLN A 512 1.13 15.80 -8.05
C GLN A 512 0.51 14.46 -7.66
N GLU A 513 1.02 13.35 -8.21
CA GLU A 513 0.58 12.01 -7.86
C GLU A 513 0.85 11.68 -6.39
N TYR A 514 2.06 11.94 -5.89
CA TYR A 514 2.45 11.66 -4.51
C TYR A 514 1.63 12.42 -3.48
N PHE A 515 1.26 13.67 -3.80
CA PHE A 515 0.51 14.54 -2.90
C PHE A 515 -0.98 14.63 -3.22
N TYR A 516 -1.50 13.85 -4.19
CA TYR A 516 -2.90 13.89 -4.62
C TYR A 516 -3.41 15.32 -4.88
N ASP A 517 -2.62 16.10 -5.62
CA ASP A 517 -2.85 17.52 -5.90
C ASP A 517 -2.89 18.44 -4.66
N ASP A 518 -2.28 18.06 -3.52
CA ASP A 518 -2.01 19.00 -2.42
C ASP A 518 -0.86 19.94 -2.79
N TRP A 519 -1.22 20.98 -3.54
CA TRP A 519 -0.31 22.01 -4.03
C TRP A 519 0.45 22.75 -2.93
N ASN A 520 -0.07 22.82 -1.69
CA ASN A 520 0.68 23.43 -0.59
C ASN A 520 1.87 22.56 -0.21
N GLN A 521 1.71 21.24 -0.14
CA GLN A 521 2.82 20.33 0.15
C GLN A 521 3.84 20.31 -0.99
N ILE A 522 3.38 20.34 -2.24
CA ILE A 522 4.27 20.46 -3.41
C ILE A 522 5.11 21.73 -3.31
N ARG A 523 4.49 22.88 -3.00
CA ARG A 523 5.19 24.15 -2.79
C ARG A 523 6.23 24.05 -1.68
N LEU A 524 5.92 23.39 -0.56
CA LEU A 524 6.88 23.17 0.53
C LEU A 524 8.09 22.36 0.08
N VAL A 525 7.89 21.29 -0.69
CA VAL A 525 8.97 20.46 -1.25
C VAL A 525 9.84 21.25 -2.23
N LEU A 526 9.24 22.10 -3.05
CA LEU A 526 9.91 22.95 -4.03
C LEU A 526 10.42 24.28 -3.47
N ALA A 527 10.30 24.51 -2.15
CA ALA A 527 10.65 25.78 -1.51
C ALA A 527 9.99 27.02 -2.17
N ASP A 528 8.75 26.88 -2.65
CA ASP A 528 8.00 28.00 -3.25
C ASP A 528 7.53 29.03 -2.23
N GLN A 529 7.48 28.67 -0.96
CA GLN A 529 7.13 29.56 0.15
C GLN A 529 8.28 30.47 0.60
N THR A 530 9.52 30.21 0.16
CA THR A 530 10.70 30.99 0.59
C THR A 530 10.93 32.25 -0.26
N VAL A 531 10.17 32.39 -1.35
CA VAL A 531 10.30 33.49 -2.31
C VAL A 531 8.93 34.13 -2.56
N THR A 532 8.93 35.45 -2.65
CA THR A 532 7.74 36.26 -2.96
C THR A 532 7.57 36.49 -4.46
N ASP A 533 8.66 36.57 -5.22
CA ASP A 533 8.62 36.85 -6.65
C ASP A 533 8.07 35.65 -7.43
N ARG A 534 7.04 35.91 -8.24
CA ARG A 534 6.28 34.89 -8.97
C ARG A 534 7.14 34.15 -10.01
N GLU A 535 8.14 34.81 -10.59
CA GLU A 535 9.09 34.22 -11.55
C GLU A 535 10.02 33.18 -10.93
N TYR A 536 10.16 33.19 -9.60
CA TYR A 536 10.99 32.24 -8.87
C TYR A 536 10.19 31.06 -8.35
N GLN A 537 8.86 31.04 -8.52
CA GLN A 537 8.02 29.93 -8.07
C GLN A 537 7.82 28.90 -9.17
N LEU A 538 7.88 27.61 -8.83
CA LEU A 538 7.52 26.50 -9.72
C LEU A 538 6.03 26.18 -9.63
N VAL A 539 5.46 26.31 -8.43
CA VAL A 539 4.01 26.32 -8.19
C VAL A 539 3.62 27.64 -7.55
N ARG A 540 2.87 28.42 -8.32
CA ARG A 540 2.35 29.74 -7.96
C ARG A 540 0.97 29.57 -7.32
N HIS A 541 0.54 30.57 -6.56
CA HIS A 541 -0.85 30.67 -6.15
C HIS A 541 -1.35 32.09 -6.35
N VAL A 542 -2.62 32.21 -6.72
CA VAL A 542 -3.36 33.47 -6.78
C VAL A 542 -4.50 33.35 -5.78
N THR A 543 -4.61 34.34 -4.90
CA THR A 543 -5.81 34.50 -4.08
C THR A 543 -6.86 35.15 -4.97
N ALA A 544 -7.94 34.44 -5.22
CA ALA A 544 -9.08 35.00 -5.93
C ALA A 544 -10.16 35.35 -4.91
N ASP A 545 -10.62 36.60 -4.95
CA ASP A 545 -11.77 37.01 -4.17
C ASP A 545 -13.02 36.32 -4.77
N PRO A 546 -13.81 35.57 -3.97
CA PRO A 546 -15.06 35.01 -4.44
C PRO A 546 -15.97 36.03 -5.13
N VAL A 547 -15.94 37.29 -4.68
CA VAL A 547 -16.73 38.40 -5.25
C VAL A 547 -16.34 38.68 -6.71
N ASP A 548 -15.06 38.61 -7.03
CA ASP A 548 -14.55 38.84 -8.39
C ASP A 548 -14.83 37.64 -9.31
N LEU A 549 -14.86 36.43 -8.76
CA LEU A 549 -15.09 35.19 -9.53
C LEU A 549 -16.56 34.88 -9.78
N PHE A 550 -17.46 35.24 -8.85
CA PHE A 550 -18.88 34.89 -8.92
C PHE A 550 -19.80 36.09 -8.62
N PRO A 551 -19.81 37.14 -9.45
CA PRO A 551 -20.40 38.45 -9.14
C PRO A 551 -21.93 38.48 -8.83
N SER A 552 -22.60 37.34 -8.78
CA SER A 552 -24.04 37.21 -8.50
C SER A 552 -24.39 36.12 -7.48
N ALA A 553 -23.41 35.53 -6.78
CA ALA A 553 -23.63 34.52 -5.75
C ALA A 553 -23.72 35.13 -4.33
N ASP A 554 -24.46 34.51 -3.42
CA ASP A 554 -24.46 34.87 -1.99
C ASP A 554 -23.27 34.20 -1.29
N PHE A 555 -22.36 35.00 -0.73
CA PHE A 555 -21.03 34.56 -0.26
C PHE A 555 -20.94 34.30 1.24
N ALA A 556 -22.07 34.23 1.95
CA ALA A 556 -22.08 33.96 3.38
C ALA A 556 -21.45 32.58 3.70
N GLY A 557 -20.12 32.56 3.95
CA GLY A 557 -19.36 31.37 4.37
C GLY A 557 -18.26 30.91 3.41
N LEU A 558 -18.08 31.52 2.24
CA LEU A 558 -16.97 31.19 1.33
C LEU A 558 -15.73 32.04 1.68
N GLY A 559 -14.72 31.42 2.28
CA GLY A 559 -13.43 32.05 2.53
C GLY A 559 -12.62 32.27 1.24
N GLU A 560 -11.51 32.98 1.33
CA GLU A 560 -10.56 33.16 0.23
C GLU A 560 -10.17 31.81 -0.40
N CYS A 561 -10.28 31.71 -1.73
CA CYS A 561 -9.86 30.53 -2.46
C CYS A 561 -8.46 30.74 -3.05
N ARG A 562 -7.54 29.83 -2.78
CA ARG A 562 -6.22 29.81 -3.41
C ARG A 562 -6.26 28.94 -4.66
N ILE A 563 -6.09 29.56 -5.80
CA ILE A 563 -5.94 28.86 -7.08
C ILE A 563 -4.45 28.64 -7.30
N PHE A 564 -4.05 27.39 -7.55
CA PHE A 564 -2.68 27.04 -7.82
C PHE A 564 -2.42 26.90 -9.31
N GLU A 565 -1.24 27.34 -9.75
CA GLU A 565 -0.82 27.30 -11.14
C GLU A 565 0.62 26.79 -11.21
N VAL A 566 0.87 25.84 -12.10
CA VAL A 566 2.23 25.36 -12.39
C VAL A 566 2.88 26.30 -13.37
N THR A 567 4.11 26.73 -13.07
CA THR A 567 4.89 27.57 -13.98
C THR A 567 5.14 26.83 -15.30
N PRO A 568 4.80 27.42 -16.47
CA PRO A 568 5.06 26.82 -17.77
C PRO A 568 6.55 26.49 -17.96
N GLU A 569 6.86 25.38 -18.65
CA GLU A 569 8.24 24.91 -18.87
C GLU A 569 9.17 26.01 -19.40
N ALA A 570 8.69 26.85 -20.32
CA ALA A 570 9.45 27.94 -20.91
C ALA A 570 9.79 29.06 -19.92
N GLU A 571 8.99 29.23 -18.87
CA GLU A 571 9.12 30.28 -17.85
C GLU A 571 9.92 29.84 -16.62
N ILE A 572 10.31 28.56 -16.51
CA ILE A 572 11.12 28.08 -15.38
C ILE A 572 12.51 28.74 -15.45
N THR A 573 12.85 29.54 -14.43
CA THR A 573 14.12 30.26 -14.33
C THR A 573 15.17 29.46 -13.55
N PRO A 574 16.48 29.71 -13.74
CA PRO A 574 17.52 29.11 -12.91
C PRO A 574 17.32 29.34 -11.41
N HIS A 575 16.88 30.54 -11.03
CA HIS A 575 16.68 30.89 -9.63
C HIS A 575 15.52 30.09 -8.99
N ALA A 576 14.47 29.79 -9.76
CA ALA A 576 13.38 28.91 -9.32
C ALA A 576 13.87 27.49 -8.95
N ILE A 577 14.97 27.03 -9.55
CA ILE A 577 15.61 25.76 -9.19
C ILE A 577 16.59 25.92 -8.03
N ARG A 578 17.48 26.91 -8.09
CA ARG A 578 18.56 27.10 -7.10
C ARG A 578 18.04 27.29 -5.68
N LYS A 579 16.94 28.04 -5.53
CA LYS A 579 16.29 28.24 -4.22
C LYS A 579 15.96 26.93 -3.51
N ILE A 580 15.72 25.83 -4.24
CA ILE A 580 15.34 24.54 -3.66
C ILE A 580 16.43 24.04 -2.72
N TYR A 581 17.70 24.29 -3.01
CA TYR A 581 18.82 23.82 -2.19
C TYR A 581 19.65 24.95 -1.55
N GLU A 582 19.51 26.20 -2.01
CA GLU A 582 20.16 27.37 -1.41
C GLU A 582 19.38 27.97 -0.22
N SER A 583 18.06 27.75 -0.16
CA SER A 583 17.25 28.14 1.00
C SER A 583 17.56 27.22 2.19
N ARG A 584 18.56 27.58 3.01
CA ARG A 584 18.91 26.90 4.26
C ARG A 584 18.46 27.70 5.48
#